data_AF-A0A2W1ZVU8-F1
#
_entry.id   AF-A0A2W1ZVU8-F1
#
_cell.length_a   1.000
_cell.length_b   1.000
_cell.length_c   1.000
_cell.angle_alpha   90.00
_cell.angle_beta   90.00
_cell.angle_gamma   90.00
#
_symmetry.space_group_name_H-M   'P 1'
#
loop_
_entity.id
_entity.type
_entity.pdbx_description
1 polymer ?
#
loop_
_entity_poly.entity_id
_entity_poly.type
_entity_poly.pdbx_seq_one_letter_code
_entity_poly.pdbx_strand_id
1 'polypeptide(L)'
;MSIEHVEQQADQALAPETARRAALLAALDVVQGGPEERFERITRIAREAFGVAGSFLNLAGDDLLFHKSQQSDAVFPGSTPLQDTFCGRTLHQDGPVVVADARDDLRFSDLPMVNDDPNVRFYAGVPLHVGADATKVGTLCLIDPEPRTLTADDVVLLQELAVWAERELATGLDDDRLRTVLSGLQPRTVDLPGWTIGGTSIPHGIVSGDFHEWRVAGDTVDVTVADVMGKGMAAGLLAAGMRGALLARTNEVPATAVAALEEQVSPDLSAAEAFATLFHGRLDTTTGRLDFVDAGHGLVLHLHADGTETVLRSVDLPIGLHPVGIDRAVGELVLEPGDSLLLVSDGALELWDSTLASLSRLGALYRKSPDLGTFLAGVRGRAIEHDPGDDLTVVVVSRDA
;
A
#
# COMPACT_ATOMS: atom_id res chain seq x y z
N MET A 1 23.58 47.58 -4.28
CA MET A 1 22.77 46.41 -3.90
C MET A 1 23.75 45.28 -3.69
N SER A 2 24.09 45.00 -2.44
CA SER A 2 25.24 44.15 -2.07
C SER A 2 24.94 42.67 -2.33
N ILE A 3 25.99 41.92 -2.71
CA ILE A 3 25.94 40.49 -3.05
C ILE A 3 25.26 39.66 -1.95
N GLU A 4 25.42 40.03 -0.68
CA GLU A 4 24.78 39.39 0.48
C GLU A 4 23.24 39.43 0.46
N HIS A 5 22.61 40.45 -0.15
CA HIS A 5 21.15 40.52 -0.25
C HIS A 5 20.58 39.62 -1.35
N VAL A 6 21.38 39.31 -2.39
CA VAL A 6 20.97 38.38 -3.46
C VAL A 6 21.11 36.93 -2.99
N GLU A 7 22.16 36.63 -2.23
CA GLU A 7 22.35 35.30 -1.60
C GLU A 7 21.28 35.03 -0.54
N GLN A 8 20.97 35.98 0.34
CA GLN A 8 19.91 35.80 1.37
C GLN A 8 18.50 35.66 0.80
N GLN A 9 18.19 36.29 -0.34
CA GLN A 9 16.88 36.14 -1.00
C GLN A 9 16.75 34.80 -1.76
N ALA A 10 17.85 34.25 -2.31
CA ALA A 10 17.87 32.92 -2.90
C ALA A 10 17.73 31.82 -1.84
N ASP A 11 18.39 31.99 -0.69
CA ASP A 11 18.40 31.03 0.42
C ASP A 11 17.03 30.92 1.13
N GLN A 12 16.27 32.02 1.20
CA GLN A 12 14.90 32.03 1.76
C GLN A 12 13.84 31.41 0.84
N ALA A 13 14.05 31.39 -0.48
CA ALA A 13 13.14 30.78 -1.45
C ALA A 13 13.36 29.26 -1.61
N LEU A 14 14.57 28.77 -1.31
CA LEU A 14 14.95 27.36 -1.41
C LEU A 14 14.40 26.51 -0.26
N ALA A 15 14.24 27.08 0.95
CA ALA A 15 13.78 26.37 2.14
C ALA A 15 12.33 25.84 2.05
N PRO A 16 11.34 26.60 1.53
CA PRO A 16 9.97 26.10 1.29
C PRO A 16 9.89 24.99 0.23
N GLU A 17 10.69 25.09 -0.84
CA GLU A 17 10.73 24.08 -1.91
C GLU A 17 11.40 22.78 -1.44
N THR A 18 12.50 22.89 -0.69
CA THR A 18 13.18 21.73 -0.09
C THR A 18 12.29 20.99 0.90
N ALA A 19 11.60 21.72 1.79
CA ALA A 19 10.65 21.13 2.73
C ALA A 19 9.45 20.48 2.02
N ARG A 20 8.97 21.06 0.90
CA ARG A 20 7.89 20.50 0.09
C ARG A 20 8.34 19.24 -0.67
N ARG A 21 9.54 19.27 -1.26
CA ARG A 21 10.16 18.10 -1.90
C ARG A 21 10.32 16.96 -0.90
N ALA A 22 10.82 17.25 0.31
CA ALA A 22 10.95 16.26 1.38
C ALA A 22 9.60 15.64 1.76
N ALA A 23 8.55 16.47 1.90
CA ALA A 23 7.20 15.98 2.18
C ALA A 23 6.63 15.11 1.04
N LEU A 24 6.86 15.47 -0.22
CA LEU A 24 6.45 14.67 -1.38
C LEU A 24 7.22 13.35 -1.46
N LEU A 25 8.53 13.36 -1.21
CA LEU A 25 9.36 12.15 -1.20
C LEU A 25 9.01 11.22 -0.04
N ALA A 26 8.66 11.76 1.12
CA ALA A 26 8.13 10.98 2.24
C ALA A 26 6.76 10.38 1.92
N ALA A 27 5.91 11.12 1.19
CA ALA A 27 4.60 10.63 0.74
C ALA A 27 4.70 9.60 -0.40
N LEU A 28 5.80 9.62 -1.14
CA LEU A 28 6.07 8.72 -2.26
C LEU A 28 6.47 7.31 -1.79
N ASP A 29 7.07 7.12 -0.61
CA ASP A 29 7.75 5.88 -0.15
C ASP A 29 8.68 5.21 -1.21
N VAL A 30 8.90 5.87 -2.35
CA VAL A 30 9.59 5.39 -3.54
C VAL A 30 11.09 5.30 -3.26
N VAL A 31 11.58 6.04 -2.27
CA VAL A 31 13.00 6.04 -1.86
C VAL A 31 13.40 4.74 -1.16
N GLN A 32 12.47 4.03 -0.49
CA GLN A 32 12.76 2.79 0.23
C GLN A 32 12.28 1.52 -0.50
N GLY A 33 11.47 1.66 -1.54
CA GLY A 33 11.02 0.55 -2.38
C GLY A 33 12.14 0.00 -3.27
N GLY A 34 12.18 -1.33 -3.44
CA GLY A 34 13.12 -2.02 -4.33
C GLY A 34 12.98 -1.66 -5.81
N PRO A 35 13.66 -2.38 -6.71
CA PRO A 35 13.58 -2.12 -8.15
C PRO A 35 12.14 -2.30 -8.67
N GLU A 36 11.69 -1.36 -9.50
CA GLU A 36 10.34 -1.37 -10.07
C GLU A 36 10.39 -1.30 -11.60
N GLU A 37 9.80 -2.29 -12.27
CA GLU A 37 9.84 -2.42 -13.74
C GLU A 37 9.36 -1.15 -14.46
N ARG A 38 8.37 -0.43 -13.90
CA ARG A 38 7.87 0.82 -14.49
C ARG A 38 8.97 1.88 -14.66
N PHE A 39 9.90 1.98 -13.72
CA PHE A 39 11.03 2.91 -13.79
C PHE A 39 12.22 2.30 -14.54
N GLU A 40 12.50 1.00 -14.36
CA GLU A 40 13.56 0.30 -15.08
C GLU A 40 13.39 0.39 -16.58
N ARG A 41 12.17 0.17 -17.07
CA ARG A 41 11.82 0.25 -18.47
C ARG A 41 12.14 1.63 -19.07
N ILE A 42 11.88 2.72 -18.35
CA ILE A 42 12.16 4.08 -18.82
C ILE A 42 13.67 4.27 -18.97
N THR A 43 14.45 3.95 -17.92
CA THR A 43 15.91 4.08 -17.95
C THR A 43 16.56 3.16 -18.99
N ARG A 44 16.00 1.97 -19.25
CA ARG A 44 16.48 1.04 -20.27
C ARG A 44 16.25 1.59 -21.67
N ILE A 45 15.04 2.07 -21.96
CA ILE A 45 14.73 2.72 -23.26
C ILE A 45 15.60 3.95 -23.46
N ALA A 46 15.78 4.78 -22.43
CA ALA A 46 16.64 5.96 -22.49
C ALA A 46 18.11 5.58 -22.76
N ARG A 47 18.62 4.53 -22.11
CA ARG A 47 19.98 4.05 -22.38
C ARG A 47 20.14 3.56 -23.82
N GLU A 48 19.21 2.73 -24.29
CA GLU A 48 19.25 2.11 -25.62
C GLU A 48 19.08 3.15 -26.74
N ALA A 49 18.10 4.05 -26.61
CA ALA A 49 17.79 5.05 -27.64
C ALA A 49 18.93 6.06 -27.85
N PHE A 50 19.62 6.44 -26.77
CA PHE A 50 20.71 7.42 -26.81
C PHE A 50 22.10 6.74 -26.90
N GLY A 51 22.15 5.41 -26.79
CA GLY A 51 23.36 4.61 -26.87
C GLY A 51 24.42 4.97 -25.83
N VAL A 52 24.00 5.39 -24.63
CA VAL A 52 24.90 5.87 -23.55
C VAL A 52 25.30 4.75 -22.58
N ALA A 53 26.41 4.96 -21.86
CA ALA A 53 26.90 4.03 -20.85
C ALA A 53 26.02 3.96 -19.60
N GLY A 54 25.23 5.00 -19.30
CA GLY A 54 24.34 5.00 -18.16
C GLY A 54 23.10 5.88 -18.29
N SER A 55 21.97 5.39 -17.79
CA SER A 55 20.71 6.14 -17.63
C SER A 55 20.12 5.89 -16.24
N PHE A 56 19.62 6.95 -15.62
CA PHE A 56 19.23 6.96 -14.22
C PHE A 56 17.96 7.77 -14.02
N LEU A 57 17.07 7.25 -13.17
CA LEU A 57 15.98 8.00 -12.57
C LEU A 57 16.35 8.21 -11.10
N ASN A 58 16.56 9.48 -10.73
CA ASN A 58 17.07 9.84 -9.42
C ASN A 58 16.06 10.68 -8.66
N LEU A 59 15.96 10.48 -7.35
CA LEU A 59 15.13 11.27 -6.43
C LEU A 59 16.04 12.03 -5.47
N ALA A 60 15.76 13.31 -5.27
CA ALA A 60 16.61 14.19 -4.46
C ALA A 60 16.02 14.42 -3.07
N GLY A 61 16.55 13.71 -2.07
CA GLY A 61 16.27 14.00 -0.66
C GLY A 61 16.95 15.29 -0.19
N ASP A 62 17.02 15.50 1.12
CA ASP A 62 17.55 16.74 1.70
C ASP A 62 19.01 16.99 1.27
N ASP A 63 19.91 16.06 1.60
CA ASP A 63 21.35 16.16 1.27
C ASP A 63 21.84 15.03 0.36
N LEU A 64 20.97 14.06 0.03
CA LEU A 64 21.31 12.86 -0.72
C LEU A 64 20.47 12.73 -2.00
N LEU A 65 21.13 12.30 -3.07
CA LEU A 65 20.49 11.79 -4.27
C LEU A 65 20.34 10.28 -4.14
N PHE A 66 19.14 9.76 -4.38
CA PHE A 66 18.83 8.33 -4.38
C PHE A 66 18.57 7.85 -5.80
N HIS A 67 19.16 6.73 -6.19
CA HIS A 67 18.90 6.12 -7.49
C HIS A 67 17.65 5.25 -7.38
N LYS A 68 16.54 5.69 -7.98
CA LYS A 68 15.33 4.89 -8.02
C LYS A 68 15.40 3.80 -9.10
N SER A 69 15.99 4.16 -10.23
CA SER A 69 16.31 3.20 -11.28
C SER A 69 17.64 3.54 -11.91
N GLN A 70 18.39 2.52 -12.27
CA GLN A 70 19.71 2.64 -12.86
C GLN A 70 19.92 1.54 -13.90
N GLN A 71 20.29 1.96 -15.10
CA GLN A 71 20.75 1.09 -16.17
C GLN A 71 22.11 1.59 -16.63
N SER A 72 23.19 0.95 -16.19
CA SER A 72 24.55 1.40 -16.50
C SER A 72 25.57 0.26 -16.52
N ASP A 73 26.71 0.50 -17.18
CA ASP A 73 27.83 -0.45 -17.23
C ASP A 73 28.60 -0.56 -15.91
N ALA A 74 28.66 0.52 -15.13
CA ALA A 74 29.21 0.54 -13.79
C ALA A 74 28.10 0.44 -12.74
N VAL A 75 28.41 -0.13 -11.57
CA VAL A 75 27.51 -0.14 -10.41
C VAL A 75 27.74 1.13 -9.60
N PHE A 76 26.67 1.87 -9.33
CA PHE A 76 26.73 3.07 -8.49
C PHE A 76 26.11 2.77 -7.13
N PRO A 77 26.58 3.42 -6.04
CA PRO A 77 25.99 3.24 -4.72
C PRO A 77 24.55 3.78 -4.72
N GLY A 78 23.64 3.15 -3.97
CA GLY A 78 22.21 3.54 -3.96
C GLY A 78 21.91 4.97 -3.51
N SER A 79 22.87 5.67 -2.90
CA SER A 79 22.78 7.10 -2.60
C SER A 79 24.13 7.80 -2.72
N THR A 80 24.10 9.09 -3.09
CA THR A 80 25.28 9.95 -3.26
C THR A 80 24.98 11.36 -2.72
N PRO A 81 25.94 12.09 -2.10
CA PRO A 81 25.72 13.48 -1.67
C PRO A 81 25.24 14.37 -2.82
N LEU A 82 24.10 15.03 -2.66
CA LEU A 82 23.40 15.72 -3.73
C LEU A 82 24.27 16.82 -4.37
N GLN A 83 25.02 17.55 -3.55
CA GLN A 83 25.94 18.62 -3.95
C GLN A 83 27.09 18.15 -4.85
N ASP A 84 27.44 16.87 -4.78
CA ASP A 84 28.55 16.26 -5.54
C ASP A 84 28.09 15.66 -6.88
N THR A 85 26.81 15.86 -7.24
CA THR A 85 26.20 15.28 -8.44
C THR A 85 25.82 16.33 -9.48
N PHE A 86 25.83 15.92 -10.75
CA PHE A 86 25.25 16.71 -11.83
C PHE A 86 23.76 17.00 -11.58
N CYS A 87 23.03 16.00 -11.08
CA CYS A 87 21.60 16.08 -10.77
C CYS A 87 21.29 17.20 -9.78
N GLY A 88 22.09 17.34 -8.72
CA GLY A 88 21.95 18.42 -7.74
C GLY A 88 21.98 19.80 -8.40
N ARG A 89 22.90 20.03 -9.35
CA ARG A 89 22.97 21.29 -10.10
C ARG A 89 21.85 21.42 -11.15
N THR A 90 21.42 20.31 -11.77
CA THR A 90 20.28 20.31 -12.71
C THR A 90 18.97 20.71 -12.05
N LEU A 91 18.73 20.34 -10.79
CA LEU A 91 17.51 20.72 -10.07
C LEU A 91 17.35 22.23 -9.89
N HIS A 92 18.45 22.99 -9.96
CA HIS A 92 18.42 24.46 -9.92
C HIS A 92 18.06 25.09 -11.27
N GLN A 93 17.82 24.31 -12.32
CA GLN A 93 17.47 24.77 -13.66
C GLN A 93 16.02 24.40 -13.99
N ASP A 94 15.34 25.18 -14.81
CA ASP A 94 13.93 24.96 -15.18
C ASP A 94 13.74 24.05 -16.40
N GLY A 95 14.83 23.59 -17.02
CA GLY A 95 14.79 22.83 -18.25
C GLY A 95 15.93 21.82 -18.39
N PRO A 96 16.01 21.13 -19.53
CA PRO A 96 17.05 20.15 -19.80
C PRO A 96 18.43 20.81 -19.71
N VAL A 97 19.34 20.14 -19.02
CA VAL A 97 20.75 20.49 -18.95
C VAL A 97 21.53 19.50 -19.78
N VAL A 98 22.21 19.98 -20.82
CA VAL A 98 23.11 19.18 -21.64
C VAL A 98 24.53 19.70 -21.47
N VAL A 99 25.45 18.78 -21.18
CA VAL A 99 26.88 19.00 -21.00
C VAL A 99 27.60 18.05 -21.95
N ALA A 100 28.11 18.61 -23.04
CA ALA A 100 28.74 17.81 -24.09
C ALA A 100 30.08 17.20 -23.65
N ASP A 101 30.85 17.99 -22.89
CA ASP A 101 32.08 17.57 -22.22
C ASP A 101 32.21 18.26 -20.86
N ALA A 102 32.11 17.50 -19.78
CA ALA A 102 32.07 18.02 -18.42
C ALA A 102 33.40 18.61 -17.96
N ARG A 103 34.53 18.24 -18.58
CA ARG A 103 35.83 18.85 -18.26
C ARG A 103 35.95 20.28 -18.78
N ASP A 104 35.26 20.57 -19.90
CA ASP A 104 35.28 21.87 -20.55
C ASP A 104 34.13 22.78 -20.07
N ASP A 105 33.14 22.21 -19.36
CA ASP A 105 32.01 22.96 -18.82
C ASP A 105 32.31 23.47 -17.40
N LEU A 106 32.56 24.78 -17.30
CA LEU A 106 32.86 25.46 -16.03
C LEU A 106 31.77 25.27 -14.96
N ARG A 107 30.53 24.94 -15.36
CA ARG A 107 29.43 24.70 -14.41
C ARG A 107 29.48 23.32 -13.77
N PHE A 108 30.33 22.40 -14.23
CA PHE A 108 30.37 21.00 -13.77
C PHE A 108 31.79 20.43 -13.62
N SER A 109 32.81 21.08 -14.18
CA SER A 109 34.21 20.61 -14.21
C SER A 109 34.85 20.37 -12.84
N ASP A 110 34.32 20.96 -11.78
CA ASP A 110 34.78 20.82 -10.39
C ASP A 110 34.13 19.64 -9.65
N LEU A 111 33.16 18.95 -10.26
CA LEU A 111 32.50 17.81 -9.63
C LEU A 111 33.46 16.60 -9.48
N PRO A 112 33.41 15.87 -8.35
CA PRO A 112 34.23 14.67 -8.15
C PRO A 112 34.02 13.64 -9.27
N MET A 113 32.79 13.45 -9.72
CA MET A 113 32.43 12.49 -10.77
C MET A 113 33.09 12.76 -12.14
N VAL A 114 33.63 13.97 -12.35
CA VAL A 114 34.33 14.36 -13.59
C VAL A 114 35.83 14.05 -13.50
N ASN A 115 36.43 14.29 -12.33
CA ASN A 115 37.87 14.23 -12.13
C ASN A 115 38.35 12.89 -11.57
N ASP A 116 37.49 12.20 -10.82
CA ASP A 116 37.72 10.90 -10.22
C ASP A 116 36.87 9.82 -10.91
N ASP A 117 36.91 8.57 -10.44
CA ASP A 117 36.00 7.51 -10.87
C ASP A 117 34.53 7.98 -10.68
N PRO A 118 33.64 7.87 -11.69
CA PRO A 118 33.76 7.08 -12.94
C PRO A 118 34.23 7.87 -14.19
N ASN A 119 34.74 9.09 -14.05
CA ASN A 119 35.20 9.97 -15.13
C ASN A 119 34.11 10.30 -16.15
N VAL A 120 32.98 10.83 -15.66
CA VAL A 120 31.86 11.26 -16.50
C VAL A 120 32.30 12.41 -17.40
N ARG A 121 32.09 12.25 -18.71
CA ARG A 121 32.39 13.27 -19.72
C ARG A 121 31.15 13.86 -20.32
N PHE A 122 30.13 13.08 -20.58
CA PHE A 122 28.87 13.59 -21.06
C PHE A 122 27.80 13.48 -19.97
N TYR A 123 26.95 14.50 -19.89
CA TYR A 123 25.76 14.48 -19.05
C TYR A 123 24.60 15.15 -19.78
N ALA A 124 23.42 14.52 -19.75
CA ALA A 124 22.17 15.18 -20.11
C ALA A 124 21.11 14.83 -19.07
N GLY A 125 20.49 15.83 -18.44
CA GLY A 125 19.52 15.63 -17.37
C GLY A 125 18.30 16.54 -17.51
N VAL A 126 17.13 15.99 -17.19
CA VAL A 126 15.87 16.73 -17.13
C VAL A 126 15.34 16.68 -15.71
N PRO A 127 15.02 17.83 -15.08
CA PRO A 127 14.35 17.84 -13.79
C PRO A 127 12.96 17.23 -13.89
N LEU A 128 12.60 16.40 -12.92
CA LEU A 128 11.28 15.74 -12.81
C LEU A 128 10.41 16.50 -11.82
N HIS A 129 9.19 16.80 -12.22
CA HIS A 129 8.23 17.59 -11.46
C HIS A 129 7.02 16.74 -11.07
N VAL A 130 6.51 16.99 -9.87
CA VAL A 130 5.35 16.29 -9.34
C VAL A 130 4.41 17.27 -8.64
N GLY A 131 3.11 16.98 -8.70
CA GLY A 131 2.05 17.76 -8.07
C GLY A 131 1.62 19.00 -8.85
N ALA A 132 0.52 19.62 -8.41
CA ALA A 132 -0.08 20.79 -9.08
C ALA A 132 0.84 22.02 -9.14
N ASP A 133 1.78 22.13 -8.19
CA ASP A 133 2.75 23.21 -8.10
C ASP A 133 4.06 22.92 -8.87
N ALA A 134 4.14 21.80 -9.61
CA ALA A 134 5.32 21.36 -10.35
C ALA A 134 6.61 21.35 -9.50
N THR A 135 6.57 20.72 -8.32
CA THR A 135 7.74 20.66 -7.42
C THR A 135 8.79 19.72 -8.00
N LYS A 136 10.06 20.14 -8.08
CA LYS A 136 11.17 19.32 -8.57
C LYS A 136 11.55 18.26 -7.55
N VAL A 137 11.32 16.99 -7.89
CA VAL A 137 11.56 15.85 -6.98
C VAL A 137 12.81 15.05 -7.31
N GLY A 138 13.37 15.25 -8.51
CA GLY A 138 14.43 14.41 -9.02
C GLY A 138 14.86 14.73 -10.44
N THR A 139 15.59 13.82 -11.08
CA THR A 139 16.02 13.96 -12.47
C THR A 139 15.96 12.63 -13.20
N LEU A 140 15.58 12.65 -14.49
CA LEU A 140 15.97 11.62 -15.44
C LEU A 140 17.26 12.08 -16.11
N CYS A 141 18.34 11.30 -16.02
CA CYS A 141 19.61 11.69 -16.61
C CYS A 141 20.35 10.56 -17.33
N LEU A 142 21.20 10.98 -18.26
CA LEU A 142 22.11 10.18 -19.07
C LEU A 142 23.54 10.59 -18.74
N ILE A 143 24.44 9.63 -18.66
CA ILE A 143 25.88 9.86 -18.52
C ILE A 143 26.68 9.00 -19.47
N ASP A 144 27.85 9.48 -19.84
CA ASP A 144 28.80 8.72 -20.64
C ASP A 144 30.26 9.08 -20.30
N PRO A 145 31.20 8.12 -20.34
CA PRO A 145 32.63 8.39 -20.16
C PRO A 145 33.28 9.04 -21.39
N GLU A 146 32.57 9.17 -22.51
CA GLU A 146 33.02 9.89 -23.70
C GLU A 146 32.20 11.17 -23.92
N PRO A 147 32.79 12.25 -24.47
CA PRO A 147 32.03 13.44 -24.86
C PRO A 147 30.99 13.13 -25.94
N ARG A 148 29.81 13.74 -25.85
CA ARG A 148 28.71 13.54 -26.81
C ARG A 148 27.96 14.82 -27.08
N THR A 149 27.23 14.86 -28.19
CA THR A 149 26.33 15.96 -28.54
C THR A 149 24.93 15.42 -28.77
N LEU A 150 23.92 16.12 -28.23
CA LEU A 150 22.51 15.85 -28.51
C LEU A 150 21.98 16.82 -29.56
N THR A 151 21.18 16.32 -30.49
CA THR A 151 20.38 17.16 -31.38
C THR A 151 19.18 17.75 -30.64
N ALA A 152 18.48 18.70 -31.26
CA ALA A 152 17.24 19.23 -30.69
C ALA A 152 16.18 18.13 -30.51
N ASP A 153 16.07 17.20 -31.47
CA ASP A 153 15.14 16.08 -31.41
C ASP A 153 15.50 15.10 -30.28
N ASP A 154 16.79 14.88 -30.03
CA ASP A 154 17.24 14.06 -28.90
C ASP A 154 16.87 14.69 -27.55
N VAL A 155 17.00 16.01 -27.43
CA VAL A 155 16.59 16.73 -26.21
C VAL A 155 15.08 16.61 -26.00
N VAL A 156 14.27 16.75 -27.07
CA VAL A 156 12.82 16.56 -27.00
C VAL A 156 12.48 15.14 -26.55
N LEU A 157 13.12 14.11 -27.13
CA LEU A 157 12.90 12.72 -26.73
C LEU A 157 13.23 12.51 -25.24
N LEU A 158 14.33 13.08 -24.74
CA LEU A 158 14.70 12.95 -23.33
C LEU A 158 13.66 13.61 -22.42
N GLN A 159 13.10 14.75 -22.84
CA GLN A 159 12.00 15.40 -22.12
C GLN A 159 10.71 14.57 -22.16
N GLU A 160 10.38 13.92 -23.28
CA GLU A 160 9.21 13.02 -23.36
C GLU A 160 9.35 11.82 -22.42
N LEU A 161 10.55 11.24 -22.32
CA LEU A 161 10.83 10.17 -21.36
C LEU A 161 10.77 10.68 -19.91
N ALA A 162 11.18 11.93 -19.66
CA ALA A 162 11.03 12.56 -18.35
C ALA A 162 9.56 12.78 -17.99
N VAL A 163 8.73 13.25 -18.91
CA VAL A 163 7.27 13.37 -18.71
C VAL A 163 6.62 12.01 -18.45
N TRP A 164 7.10 10.94 -19.09
CA TRP A 164 6.65 9.59 -18.76
C TRP A 164 7.03 9.22 -17.32
N ALA A 165 8.27 9.47 -16.90
CA ALA A 165 8.71 9.25 -15.52
C ALA A 165 7.87 10.05 -14.50
N GLU A 166 7.56 11.31 -14.79
CA GLU A 166 6.69 12.16 -13.94
C GLU A 166 5.29 11.55 -13.77
N ARG A 167 4.71 10.99 -14.83
CA ARG A 167 3.40 10.31 -14.76
C ARG A 167 3.46 9.05 -13.90
N GLU A 168 4.49 8.24 -14.03
CA GLU A 168 4.67 7.04 -13.19
C GLU A 168 4.85 7.41 -11.70
N LEU A 169 5.60 8.49 -11.43
CA LEU A 169 5.75 9.04 -10.07
C LEU A 169 4.42 9.57 -9.52
N ALA A 170 3.62 10.24 -10.33
CA ALA A 170 2.31 10.77 -9.94
C ALA A 170 1.29 9.65 -9.63
N THR A 171 1.26 8.59 -10.43
CA THR A 171 0.39 7.42 -10.15
C THR A 171 0.75 6.79 -8.81
N GLY A 172 2.05 6.66 -8.49
CA GLY A 172 2.49 6.16 -7.19
C GLY A 172 1.96 6.97 -6.01
N LEU A 173 1.93 8.30 -6.11
CA LEU A 173 1.39 9.18 -5.06
C LEU A 173 -0.10 8.97 -4.79
N ASP A 174 -0.90 8.80 -5.84
CA ASP A 174 -2.33 8.58 -5.69
C ASP A 174 -2.60 7.22 -5.03
N ASP A 175 -1.83 6.21 -5.39
CA ASP A 175 -1.90 4.86 -4.80
C ASP A 175 -1.49 4.85 -3.32
N ASP A 176 -0.40 5.53 -2.96
CA ASP A 176 0.09 5.59 -1.58
C ASP A 176 -0.84 6.39 -0.68
N ARG A 177 -1.40 7.48 -1.20
CA ARG A 177 -2.43 8.26 -0.51
C ARG A 177 -3.69 7.43 -0.29
N LEU A 178 -4.13 6.68 -1.31
CA LEU A 178 -5.28 5.80 -1.20
C LEU A 178 -5.05 4.71 -0.15
N ARG A 179 -3.88 4.05 -0.17
CA ARG A 179 -3.49 3.05 0.83
C ARG A 179 -3.47 3.65 2.23
N THR A 180 -2.93 4.85 2.40
CA THR A 180 -2.89 5.56 3.69
C THR A 180 -4.30 5.86 4.21
N VAL A 181 -5.19 6.36 3.35
CA VAL A 181 -6.58 6.65 3.72
C VAL A 181 -7.28 5.37 4.16
N LEU A 182 -7.23 4.30 3.35
CA LEU A 182 -7.92 3.05 3.65
C LEU A 182 -7.34 2.32 4.86
N SER A 183 -6.01 2.32 5.04
CA SER A 183 -5.37 1.76 6.24
C SER A 183 -5.76 2.54 7.50
N GLY A 184 -5.90 3.88 7.38
CA GLY A 184 -6.38 4.73 8.48
C GLY A 184 -7.85 4.51 8.85
N LEU A 185 -8.64 3.85 7.98
CA LEU A 185 -10.02 3.48 8.30
C LEU A 185 -10.13 2.19 9.11
N GLN A 186 -9.07 1.40 9.24
CA GLN A 186 -9.11 0.14 10.00
C GLN A 186 -9.39 0.40 11.48
N PRO A 187 -10.27 -0.40 12.13
CA PRO A 187 -10.55 -0.26 13.54
C PRO A 187 -9.29 -0.55 14.38
N ARG A 188 -9.14 0.18 15.48
CA ARG A 188 -8.08 -0.12 16.46
C ARG A 188 -8.50 -1.30 17.32
N THR A 189 -7.53 -2.10 17.74
CA THR A 189 -7.75 -3.15 18.76
C THR A 189 -8.54 -2.59 19.94
N VAL A 190 -9.51 -3.37 20.39
CA VAL A 190 -10.35 -3.06 21.55
C VAL A 190 -10.00 -4.07 22.64
N ASP A 191 -9.68 -3.53 23.82
CA ASP A 191 -9.48 -4.26 25.06
C ASP A 191 -10.64 -3.87 26.00
N LEU A 192 -11.52 -4.84 26.28
CA LEU A 192 -12.62 -4.70 27.23
C LEU A 192 -12.36 -5.65 28.40
N PRO A 193 -12.93 -5.40 29.59
CA PRO A 193 -12.79 -6.33 30.71
C PRO A 193 -13.20 -7.77 30.34
N GLY A 194 -12.22 -8.68 30.29
CA GLY A 194 -12.43 -10.09 29.95
C GLY A 194 -12.48 -10.40 28.45
N TRP A 195 -12.18 -9.44 27.57
CA TRP A 195 -12.26 -9.61 26.11
C TRP A 195 -11.14 -8.91 25.36
N THR A 196 -10.51 -9.64 24.45
CA THR A 196 -9.56 -9.09 23.48
C THR A 196 -10.14 -9.21 22.08
N ILE A 197 -10.30 -8.07 21.38
CA ILE A 197 -10.79 -8.02 20.01
C ILE A 197 -9.83 -7.23 19.13
N GLY A 198 -9.34 -7.85 18.08
CA GLY A 198 -8.56 -7.14 17.08
C GLY A 198 -8.22 -7.99 15.88
N GLY A 199 -7.52 -7.38 14.92
CA GLY A 199 -7.26 -8.03 13.65
C GLY A 199 -6.33 -7.23 12.77
N THR A 200 -6.09 -7.76 11.58
CA THR A 200 -5.27 -7.14 10.55
C THR A 200 -5.81 -7.51 9.18
N SER A 201 -5.65 -6.60 8.22
CA SER A 201 -5.76 -6.90 6.80
C SER A 201 -4.43 -6.58 6.12
N ILE A 202 -3.99 -7.46 5.22
CA ILE A 202 -2.81 -7.33 4.38
C ILE A 202 -3.31 -7.31 2.94
N PRO A 203 -3.31 -6.14 2.28
CA PRO A 203 -3.84 -6.03 0.93
C PRO A 203 -2.92 -6.72 -0.09
N HIS A 204 -3.51 -7.40 -1.07
CA HIS A 204 -2.82 -7.83 -2.29
C HIS A 204 -2.99 -6.75 -3.38
N GLY A 205 -2.07 -5.78 -3.37
CA GLY A 205 -2.08 -4.62 -4.26
C GLY A 205 -2.22 -3.31 -3.49
N ILE A 206 -2.95 -2.35 -4.06
CA ILE A 206 -3.08 -0.99 -3.49
C ILE A 206 -4.19 -0.94 -2.44
N VAL A 207 -5.32 -1.56 -2.73
CA VAL A 207 -6.50 -1.59 -1.87
C VAL A 207 -7.00 -3.01 -1.73
N SER A 208 -7.59 -3.30 -0.57
CA SER A 208 -8.15 -4.61 -0.25
C SER A 208 -9.64 -4.66 -0.58
N GLY A 209 -10.09 -5.74 -1.22
CA GLY A 209 -11.49 -6.13 -1.29
C GLY A 209 -12.03 -6.62 0.05
N ASP A 210 -11.12 -6.99 0.97
CA ASP A 210 -11.47 -7.30 2.34
C ASP A 210 -11.71 -6.05 3.18
N PHE A 211 -12.62 -6.17 4.14
CA PHE A 211 -12.64 -5.29 5.29
C PHE A 211 -13.07 -6.03 6.56
N HIS A 212 -12.65 -5.47 7.69
CA HIS A 212 -13.13 -5.87 9.00
C HIS A 212 -13.50 -4.64 9.82
N GLU A 213 -14.45 -4.82 10.74
CA GLU A 213 -14.92 -3.76 11.62
C GLU A 213 -15.35 -4.35 12.96
N TRP A 214 -15.11 -3.62 14.05
CA TRP A 214 -15.79 -3.90 15.32
C TRP A 214 -16.20 -2.62 16.04
N ARG A 215 -17.38 -2.66 16.66
CA ARG A 215 -17.99 -1.49 17.31
C ARG A 215 -18.56 -1.84 18.66
N VAL A 216 -18.08 -1.12 19.67
CA VAL A 216 -18.54 -1.25 21.05
C VAL A 216 -19.73 -0.30 21.28
N ALA A 217 -20.84 -0.84 21.77
CA ALA A 217 -22.03 -0.11 22.15
C ALA A 217 -22.52 -0.63 23.52
N GLY A 218 -22.06 0.00 24.60
CA GLY A 218 -22.34 -0.48 25.96
C GLY A 218 -21.75 -1.87 26.17
N ASP A 219 -22.61 -2.84 26.49
CA ASP A 219 -22.23 -4.23 26.76
C ASP A 219 -22.22 -5.12 25.50
N THR A 220 -22.45 -4.55 24.32
CA THR A 220 -22.42 -5.29 23.06
C THR A 220 -21.27 -4.87 22.15
N VAL A 221 -20.72 -5.82 21.40
CA VAL A 221 -19.73 -5.57 20.33
C VAL A 221 -20.22 -6.18 19.03
N ASP A 222 -20.41 -5.35 18.01
CA ASP A 222 -20.59 -5.85 16.65
C ASP A 222 -19.23 -6.18 16.05
N VAL A 223 -19.10 -7.31 15.37
CA VAL A 223 -17.88 -7.79 14.70
C VAL A 223 -18.24 -8.19 13.28
N THR A 224 -17.48 -7.67 12.32
CA THR A 224 -17.69 -7.91 10.89
C THR A 224 -16.38 -8.31 10.22
N VAL A 225 -16.44 -9.32 9.35
CA VAL A 225 -15.44 -9.59 8.31
C VAL A 225 -16.18 -9.78 7.01
N ALA A 226 -15.69 -9.16 5.94
CA ALA A 226 -16.28 -9.29 4.62
C ALA A 226 -15.19 -9.22 3.56
N ASP A 227 -15.48 -9.85 2.43
CA ASP A 227 -14.60 -9.98 1.28
C ASP A 227 -15.43 -9.80 0.01
N VAL A 228 -15.06 -8.81 -0.79
CA VAL A 228 -15.69 -8.51 -2.08
C VAL A 228 -14.91 -9.18 -3.20
N MET A 229 -15.58 -10.06 -3.94
CA MET A 229 -15.00 -10.75 -5.09
C MET A 229 -14.42 -9.77 -6.09
N GLY A 230 -13.15 -10.01 -6.43
CA GLY A 230 -12.39 -9.20 -7.37
C GLY A 230 -11.08 -8.79 -6.72
N LYS A 231 -10.36 -7.87 -7.35
CA LYS A 231 -9.12 -7.32 -6.78
C LYS A 231 -8.89 -5.88 -7.22
N GLY A 232 -8.07 -5.18 -6.46
CA GLY A 232 -7.71 -3.79 -6.73
C GLY A 232 -8.87 -2.83 -6.52
N MET A 233 -8.85 -1.70 -7.24
CA MET A 233 -9.66 -0.52 -6.90
C MET A 233 -11.17 -0.76 -6.87
N ALA A 234 -11.71 -1.57 -7.79
CA ALA A 234 -13.15 -1.81 -7.86
C ALA A 234 -13.66 -2.54 -6.61
N ALA A 235 -12.99 -3.63 -6.21
CA ALA A 235 -13.32 -4.40 -5.02
C ALA A 235 -13.17 -3.53 -3.76
N GLY A 236 -12.08 -2.77 -3.63
CA GLY A 236 -11.87 -1.90 -2.47
C GLY A 236 -12.88 -0.75 -2.34
N LEU A 237 -13.39 -0.19 -3.45
CA LEU A 237 -14.45 0.82 -3.40
C LEU A 237 -15.78 0.23 -2.93
N LEU A 238 -16.14 -0.97 -3.42
CA LEU A 238 -17.33 -1.70 -2.99
C LEU A 238 -17.22 -2.08 -1.51
N ALA A 239 -16.06 -2.58 -1.07
CA ALA A 239 -15.75 -2.90 0.32
C ALA A 239 -15.93 -1.68 1.24
N ALA A 240 -15.40 -0.52 0.84
CA ALA A 240 -15.57 0.73 1.59
C ALA A 240 -17.04 1.18 1.67
N GLY A 241 -17.80 1.02 0.56
CA GLY A 241 -19.23 1.30 0.51
C GLY A 241 -20.04 0.39 1.44
N MET A 242 -19.79 -0.92 1.40
CA MET A 242 -20.41 -1.91 2.28
C MET A 242 -20.10 -1.63 3.76
N ARG A 243 -18.83 -1.34 4.07
CA ARG A 243 -18.42 -0.94 5.42
C ARG A 243 -19.17 0.29 5.90
N GLY A 244 -19.23 1.35 5.08
CA GLY A 244 -19.96 2.58 5.41
C GLY A 244 -21.45 2.33 5.66
N ALA A 245 -22.07 1.47 4.85
CA ALA A 245 -23.45 1.05 5.03
C ALA A 245 -23.67 0.31 6.36
N LEU A 246 -22.80 -0.64 6.73
CA LEU A 246 -22.91 -1.33 8.02
C LEU A 246 -22.69 -0.41 9.22
N LEU A 247 -21.73 0.52 9.11
CA LEU A 247 -21.47 1.50 10.17
C LEU A 247 -22.70 2.36 10.48
N ALA A 248 -23.53 2.66 9.47
CA ALA A 248 -24.79 3.37 9.67
C ALA A 248 -25.85 2.55 10.44
N ARG A 249 -25.63 1.24 10.62
CA ARG A 249 -26.59 0.25 11.17
C ARG A 249 -26.09 -0.43 12.45
N THR A 250 -25.03 0.08 13.07
CA THR A 250 -24.35 -0.48 14.27
C THR A 250 -25.24 -0.76 15.50
N ASN A 251 -26.51 -0.33 15.53
CA ASN A 251 -27.42 -0.63 16.64
C ASN A 251 -28.52 -1.65 16.28
N GLU A 252 -28.62 -2.03 15.00
CA GLU A 252 -29.63 -2.94 14.50
C GLU A 252 -29.24 -4.39 14.77
N VAL A 253 -30.23 -5.28 14.91
CA VAL A 253 -29.97 -6.73 15.04
C VAL A 253 -29.27 -7.22 13.76
N PRO A 254 -28.27 -8.14 13.84
CA PRO A 254 -27.46 -8.54 12.70
C PRO A 254 -28.25 -8.89 11.43
N ALA A 255 -29.35 -9.64 11.56
CA ALA A 255 -30.21 -9.99 10.42
C ALA A 255 -30.83 -8.78 9.72
N THR A 256 -31.28 -7.79 10.48
CA THR A 256 -31.85 -6.54 9.93
C THR A 256 -30.76 -5.70 9.27
N ALA A 257 -29.60 -5.58 9.92
CA ALA A 257 -28.48 -4.81 9.40
C ALA A 257 -27.98 -5.37 8.05
N VAL A 258 -27.85 -6.70 7.95
CA VAL A 258 -27.40 -7.38 6.74
C VAL A 258 -28.45 -7.32 5.63
N ALA A 259 -29.73 -7.55 5.93
CA ALA A 259 -30.80 -7.41 4.93
C ALA A 259 -30.85 -5.99 4.33
N ALA A 260 -30.74 -4.96 5.18
CA ALA A 260 -30.73 -3.57 4.74
C ALA A 260 -29.43 -3.18 4.02
N LEU A 261 -28.28 -3.79 4.35
CA LEU A 261 -27.04 -3.66 3.59
C LEU A 261 -27.24 -4.20 2.16
N GLU A 262 -27.81 -5.39 2.02
CA GLU A 262 -27.98 -6.06 0.74
C GLU A 262 -28.89 -5.31 -0.21
N GLU A 263 -30.01 -4.82 0.29
CA GLU A 263 -30.91 -3.97 -0.50
C GLU A 263 -30.17 -2.76 -1.06
N GLN A 264 -29.24 -2.18 -0.29
CA GLN A 264 -28.46 -1.03 -0.69
C GLN A 264 -27.35 -1.37 -1.71
N VAL A 265 -26.61 -2.46 -1.52
CA VAL A 265 -25.38 -2.73 -2.29
C VAL A 265 -25.57 -3.70 -3.46
N SER A 266 -26.68 -4.44 -3.51
CA SER A 266 -26.96 -5.39 -4.60
C SER A 266 -26.92 -4.77 -6.00
N PRO A 267 -27.46 -3.55 -6.25
CA PRO A 267 -27.35 -2.91 -7.56
C PRO A 267 -25.90 -2.65 -7.98
N ASP A 268 -25.07 -2.20 -7.04
CA ASP A 268 -23.66 -1.86 -7.28
C ASP A 268 -22.83 -3.12 -7.54
N LEU A 269 -23.05 -4.18 -6.75
CA LEU A 269 -22.42 -5.49 -6.96
C LEU A 269 -22.83 -6.09 -8.32
N SER A 270 -24.11 -6.02 -8.67
CA SER A 270 -24.58 -6.50 -9.98
C SER A 270 -23.98 -5.70 -11.13
N ALA A 271 -23.83 -4.38 -11.00
CA ALA A 271 -23.23 -3.54 -12.03
C ALA A 271 -21.72 -3.82 -12.21
N ALA A 272 -21.05 -4.21 -11.13
CA ALA A 272 -19.64 -4.60 -11.12
C ALA A 272 -19.41 -6.08 -11.49
N GLU A 273 -20.47 -6.84 -11.80
CA GLU A 273 -20.42 -8.30 -11.99
C GLU A 273 -19.73 -9.01 -10.81
N ALA A 274 -19.94 -8.48 -9.59
CA ALA A 274 -19.30 -8.92 -8.36
C ALA A 274 -20.30 -9.49 -7.36
N PHE A 275 -19.79 -10.18 -6.35
CA PHE A 275 -20.51 -10.59 -5.15
C PHE A 275 -19.60 -10.40 -3.94
N ALA A 276 -20.15 -10.50 -2.74
CA ALA A 276 -19.37 -10.36 -1.52
C ALA A 276 -19.74 -11.42 -0.48
N THR A 277 -18.75 -11.97 0.20
CA THR A 277 -18.96 -12.79 1.40
C THR A 277 -18.93 -11.89 2.63
N LEU A 278 -19.70 -12.24 3.65
CA LEU A 278 -19.76 -11.45 4.88
C LEU A 278 -20.13 -12.31 6.08
N PHE A 279 -19.38 -12.16 7.18
CA PHE A 279 -19.82 -12.54 8.51
C PHE A 279 -20.07 -11.27 9.32
N HIS A 280 -21.25 -11.15 9.91
CA HIS A 280 -21.59 -10.05 10.82
C HIS A 280 -22.30 -10.59 12.06
N GLY A 281 -21.75 -10.31 13.23
CA GLY A 281 -22.31 -10.77 14.49
C GLY A 281 -22.28 -9.73 15.58
N ARG A 282 -23.18 -9.87 16.55
CA ARG A 282 -23.29 -9.06 17.76
C ARG A 282 -23.01 -9.93 18.97
N LEU A 283 -21.92 -9.61 19.66
CA LEU A 283 -21.51 -10.23 20.91
C LEU A 283 -22.07 -9.46 22.09
N ASP A 284 -22.80 -10.12 22.99
CA ASP A 284 -23.06 -9.64 24.35
C ASP A 284 -21.88 -10.02 25.24
N THR A 285 -21.13 -9.03 25.70
CA THR A 285 -19.90 -9.22 26.47
C THR A 285 -20.13 -9.71 27.90
N THR A 286 -21.36 -9.60 28.42
CA THR A 286 -21.71 -10.06 29.77
C THR A 286 -22.00 -11.56 29.79
N THR A 287 -22.64 -12.06 28.74
CA THR A 287 -23.04 -13.47 28.63
C THR A 287 -22.05 -14.28 27.79
N GLY A 288 -21.38 -13.65 26.83
CA GLY A 288 -20.61 -14.30 25.78
C GLY A 288 -21.45 -14.80 24.60
N ARG A 289 -22.75 -14.48 24.56
CA ARG A 289 -23.63 -14.85 23.45
C ARG A 289 -23.32 -14.00 22.22
N LEU A 290 -23.09 -14.66 21.09
CA LEU A 290 -22.90 -14.08 19.77
C LEU A 290 -24.07 -14.49 18.87
N ASP A 291 -24.90 -13.53 18.49
CA ASP A 291 -25.91 -13.71 17.45
C ASP A 291 -25.32 -13.21 16.12
N PHE A 292 -25.42 -13.97 15.03
CA PHE A 292 -24.74 -13.64 13.79
C PHE A 292 -25.50 -14.03 12.52
N VAL A 293 -25.07 -13.44 11.41
CA VAL A 293 -25.43 -13.83 10.06
C VAL A 293 -24.14 -14.07 9.27
N ASP A 294 -24.08 -15.23 8.62
CA ASP A 294 -23.00 -15.61 7.71
C ASP A 294 -23.57 -15.65 6.28
N ALA A 295 -23.27 -14.60 5.52
CA ALA A 295 -23.65 -14.44 4.12
C ALA A 295 -22.60 -15.07 3.20
N GLY A 296 -22.40 -16.38 3.31
CA GLY A 296 -21.52 -17.14 2.43
C GLY A 296 -20.04 -17.02 2.70
N HIS A 297 -19.64 -16.51 3.87
CA HIS A 297 -18.24 -16.37 4.28
C HIS A 297 -17.67 -17.72 4.74
N GLY A 298 -18.25 -18.35 5.76
CA GLY A 298 -17.93 -19.74 6.15
C GLY A 298 -16.48 -20.02 6.58
N LEU A 299 -15.68 -18.97 6.82
CA LEU A 299 -14.27 -19.04 7.23
C LEU A 299 -14.09 -18.57 8.67
N VAL A 300 -14.89 -19.15 9.56
CA VAL A 300 -14.87 -18.84 11.00
C VAL A 300 -14.51 -20.09 11.80
N LEU A 301 -13.47 -19.97 12.63
CA LEU A 301 -12.95 -21.03 13.48
C LEU A 301 -13.16 -20.70 14.95
N HIS A 302 -13.97 -21.50 15.64
CA HIS A 302 -14.15 -21.44 17.09
C HIS A 302 -13.16 -22.40 17.76
N LEU A 303 -12.25 -21.83 18.55
CA LEU A 303 -11.30 -22.55 19.40
C LEU A 303 -11.90 -22.64 20.80
N HIS A 304 -12.16 -23.86 21.26
CA HIS A 304 -12.67 -24.11 22.60
C HIS A 304 -11.53 -24.14 23.62
N ALA A 305 -11.82 -23.71 24.85
CA ALA A 305 -10.88 -23.75 25.97
C ALA A 305 -10.36 -25.17 26.29
N ASP A 306 -11.12 -26.21 25.95
CA ASP A 306 -10.74 -27.62 26.12
C ASP A 306 -9.72 -28.13 25.06
N GLY A 307 -9.36 -27.28 24.10
CA GLY A 307 -8.42 -27.57 23.03
C GLY A 307 -9.05 -28.13 21.75
N THR A 308 -10.36 -28.37 21.74
CA THR A 308 -11.10 -28.73 20.51
C THR A 308 -11.37 -27.50 19.64
N GLU A 309 -11.77 -27.72 18.39
CA GLU A 309 -12.12 -26.64 17.46
C GLU A 309 -13.31 -27.02 16.58
N THR A 310 -14.11 -26.01 16.23
CA THR A 310 -15.26 -26.12 15.34
C THR A 310 -15.15 -25.07 14.24
N VAL A 311 -15.30 -25.48 12.99
CA VAL A 311 -15.45 -24.55 11.86
C VAL A 311 -16.94 -24.25 11.68
N LEU A 312 -17.32 -22.98 11.77
CA LEU A 312 -18.67 -22.53 11.45
C LEU A 312 -18.80 -22.41 9.94
N ARG A 313 -19.69 -23.22 9.36
CA ARG A 313 -19.95 -23.22 7.91
C ARG A 313 -21.17 -22.36 7.62
N SER A 314 -21.08 -21.51 6.60
CA SER A 314 -22.24 -20.84 6.04
C SER A 314 -23.20 -21.85 5.41
N VAL A 315 -24.50 -21.60 5.58
CA VAL A 315 -25.58 -22.27 4.84
C VAL A 315 -26.19 -21.36 3.77
N ASP A 316 -25.86 -20.07 3.79
CA ASP A 316 -26.32 -19.09 2.82
C ASP A 316 -25.25 -18.83 1.75
N LEU A 317 -25.72 -18.37 0.60
CA LEU A 317 -24.87 -17.88 -0.50
C LEU A 317 -24.36 -16.46 -0.26
N PRO A 318 -23.27 -16.04 -0.92
CA PRO A 318 -22.77 -14.66 -0.87
C PRO A 318 -23.81 -13.59 -1.20
N ILE A 319 -23.59 -12.38 -0.70
CA ILE A 319 -24.33 -11.18 -1.06
C ILE A 319 -24.24 -10.96 -2.58
N GLY A 320 -25.38 -10.73 -3.24
CA GLY A 320 -25.47 -10.63 -4.70
C GLY A 320 -25.76 -11.96 -5.41
N LEU A 321 -25.56 -13.10 -4.73
CA LEU A 321 -25.90 -14.44 -5.23
C LEU A 321 -27.05 -15.11 -4.45
N HIS A 322 -27.40 -14.59 -3.27
CA HIS A 322 -28.47 -15.14 -2.45
C HIS A 322 -29.84 -15.01 -3.13
N PRO A 323 -30.71 -16.04 -3.08
CA PRO A 323 -32.00 -16.00 -3.74
C PRO A 323 -32.90 -14.88 -3.20
N VAL A 324 -33.49 -14.09 -4.11
CA VAL A 324 -34.38 -12.98 -3.73
C VAL A 324 -35.62 -13.52 -3.01
N GLY A 325 -35.97 -12.87 -1.89
CA GLY A 325 -37.15 -13.22 -1.09
C GLY A 325 -36.97 -14.43 -0.16
N ILE A 326 -35.75 -14.94 -0.04
CA ILE A 326 -35.36 -15.91 0.98
C ILE A 326 -34.62 -15.16 2.08
N ASP A 327 -35.07 -15.33 3.33
CA ASP A 327 -34.41 -14.76 4.50
C ASP A 327 -33.11 -15.52 4.80
N ARG A 328 -32.11 -14.80 5.30
CA ARG A 328 -30.86 -15.40 5.76
C ARG A 328 -31.02 -16.20 7.04
N ALA A 329 -30.21 -17.23 7.19
CA ALA A 329 -30.10 -17.98 8.42
C ALA A 329 -29.45 -17.12 9.51
N VAL A 330 -30.06 -17.14 10.71
CA VAL A 330 -29.47 -16.55 11.91
C VAL A 330 -28.76 -17.64 12.70
N GLY A 331 -27.49 -17.41 12.99
CA GLY A 331 -26.67 -18.27 13.83
C GLY A 331 -26.59 -17.73 15.26
N GLU A 332 -26.41 -18.63 16.20
CA GLU A 332 -26.18 -18.31 17.61
C GLU A 332 -25.04 -19.17 18.15
N LEU A 333 -24.16 -18.55 18.92
CA LEU A 333 -23.03 -19.18 19.59
C LEU A 333 -22.87 -18.58 20.99
N VAL A 334 -22.34 -19.34 21.94
CA VAL A 334 -21.83 -18.80 23.22
C VAL A 334 -20.33 -19.07 23.26
N LEU A 335 -19.55 -18.00 23.45
CA LEU A 335 -18.11 -18.09 23.73
C LEU A 335 -17.93 -18.26 25.24
N GLU A 336 -17.55 -19.45 25.67
CA GLU A 336 -17.26 -19.75 27.08
C GLU A 336 -15.95 -19.07 27.51
N PRO A 337 -15.72 -18.84 28.83
CA PRO A 337 -14.44 -18.33 29.31
C PRO A 337 -13.25 -19.16 28.80
N GLY A 338 -12.26 -18.50 28.19
CA GLY A 338 -11.10 -19.14 27.55
C GLY A 338 -11.31 -19.50 26.07
N ASP A 339 -12.50 -19.35 25.51
CA ASP A 339 -12.76 -19.58 24.09
C ASP A 339 -12.22 -18.42 23.22
N SER A 340 -11.98 -18.72 21.95
CA SER A 340 -11.61 -17.70 20.95
C SER A 340 -12.23 -17.99 19.59
N LEU A 341 -12.62 -16.95 18.88
CA LEU A 341 -13.13 -16.99 17.52
C LEU A 341 -12.12 -16.33 16.58
N LEU A 342 -11.71 -17.06 15.54
CA LEU A 342 -10.88 -16.55 14.46
C LEU A 342 -11.76 -16.43 13.21
N LEU A 343 -11.89 -15.21 12.69
CA LEU A 343 -12.60 -14.93 11.44
C LEU A 343 -11.56 -14.51 10.40
N VAL A 344 -11.58 -15.12 9.22
CA VAL A 344 -10.55 -14.88 8.22
C VAL A 344 -11.13 -14.79 6.81
N SER A 345 -10.48 -14.03 5.93
CA SER A 345 -10.73 -14.15 4.49
C SER A 345 -10.02 -15.37 3.90
N ASP A 346 -10.31 -15.68 2.65
CA ASP A 346 -9.73 -16.83 1.93
C ASP A 346 -8.22 -16.71 1.73
N GLY A 347 -7.65 -15.50 1.63
CA GLY A 347 -6.20 -15.30 1.60
C GLY A 347 -5.46 -15.84 2.82
N ALA A 348 -6.13 -16.04 3.96
CA ALA A 348 -5.54 -16.75 5.11
C ALA A 348 -5.33 -18.26 4.86
N LEU A 349 -6.10 -18.85 3.93
CA LEU A 349 -5.95 -20.25 3.53
C LEU A 349 -4.69 -20.46 2.67
N GLU A 350 -4.34 -19.45 1.88
CA GLU A 350 -3.17 -19.40 0.99
C GLU A 350 -1.83 -19.37 1.75
N LEU A 351 -1.84 -19.08 3.05
CA LEU A 351 -0.64 -19.13 3.90
C LEU A 351 0.01 -20.52 3.99
N TRP A 352 -0.67 -21.58 3.54
CA TRP A 352 -0.11 -22.93 3.49
C TRP A 352 -0.48 -23.70 2.22
N ASP A 353 -1.65 -24.36 2.21
CA ASP A 353 -2.04 -25.30 1.14
C ASP A 353 -3.40 -24.99 0.52
N SER A 354 -3.94 -23.79 0.79
CA SER A 354 -5.19 -23.29 0.21
C SER A 354 -6.41 -24.16 0.57
N THR A 355 -6.30 -24.95 1.63
CA THR A 355 -7.40 -25.80 2.13
C THR A 355 -7.91 -25.31 3.48
N LEU A 356 -9.09 -25.80 3.89
CA LEU A 356 -9.62 -25.56 5.23
C LEU A 356 -8.69 -26.06 6.36
N ALA A 357 -7.72 -26.94 6.07
CA ALA A 357 -6.71 -27.34 7.06
C ALA A 357 -5.80 -26.16 7.47
N SER A 358 -5.67 -25.13 6.62
CA SER A 358 -4.98 -23.88 6.96
C SER A 358 -5.64 -23.17 8.13
N LEU A 359 -6.97 -23.23 8.28
CA LEU A 359 -7.68 -22.66 9.45
C LEU A 359 -7.18 -23.31 10.74
N SER A 360 -7.15 -24.65 10.79
CA SER A 360 -6.64 -25.39 11.95
C SER A 360 -5.18 -25.05 12.26
N ARG A 361 -4.35 -24.84 11.24
CA ARG A 361 -2.95 -24.40 11.43
C ARG A 361 -2.86 -22.99 11.99
N LEU A 362 -3.72 -22.08 11.56
CA LEU A 362 -3.85 -20.74 12.09
C LEU A 362 -4.32 -20.75 13.56
N GLY A 363 -5.31 -21.58 13.89
CA GLY A 363 -5.76 -21.79 15.26
C GLY A 363 -4.66 -22.37 16.15
N ALA A 364 -3.87 -23.33 15.66
CA ALA A 364 -2.71 -23.86 16.36
C ALA A 364 -1.59 -22.80 16.54
N LEU A 365 -1.43 -21.88 15.58
CA LEU A 365 -0.51 -20.75 15.72
C LEU A 365 -0.96 -19.80 16.83
N TYR A 366 -2.25 -19.46 16.88
CA TYR A 366 -2.82 -18.61 17.93
C TYR A 366 -2.69 -19.26 19.32
N ARG A 367 -3.05 -20.54 19.48
CA ARG A 367 -2.92 -21.26 20.78
C ARG A 367 -1.50 -21.27 21.34
N LYS A 368 -0.47 -21.29 20.49
CA LYS A 368 0.94 -21.27 20.94
C LYS A 368 1.35 -19.94 21.56
N SER A 369 0.71 -18.84 21.15
CA SER A 369 0.97 -17.50 21.65
C SER A 369 -0.32 -16.69 21.57
N PRO A 370 -1.22 -16.81 22.57
CA PRO A 370 -2.54 -16.18 22.55
C PRO A 370 -2.48 -14.65 22.68
N ASP A 371 -1.29 -14.08 22.88
CA ASP A 371 -1.04 -12.65 22.72
C ASP A 371 -1.35 -12.19 21.29
N LEU A 372 -2.35 -11.32 21.16
CA LEU A 372 -2.85 -10.85 19.87
C LEU A 372 -1.76 -10.20 19.03
N GLY A 373 -0.90 -9.36 19.63
CA GLY A 373 0.16 -8.67 18.92
C GLY A 373 1.18 -9.64 18.31
N THR A 374 1.63 -10.61 19.10
CA THR A 374 2.57 -11.65 18.66
C THR A 374 1.96 -12.54 17.59
N PHE A 375 0.69 -12.93 17.74
CA PHE A 375 -0.02 -13.72 16.74
C PHE A 375 -0.13 -12.99 15.39
N LEU A 376 -0.62 -11.74 15.39
CA LEU A 376 -0.78 -10.95 14.16
C LEU A 376 0.57 -10.66 13.50
N ALA A 377 1.64 -10.45 14.29
CA ALA A 377 3.00 -10.32 13.75
C ALA A 377 3.47 -11.63 13.07
N GLY A 378 3.15 -12.79 13.65
CA GLY A 378 3.43 -14.10 13.06
C GLY A 378 2.69 -14.34 11.75
N VAL A 379 1.42 -13.94 11.66
CA VAL A 379 0.62 -13.99 10.43
C VAL A 379 1.24 -13.11 9.34
N ARG A 380 1.58 -11.86 9.67
CA ARG A 380 2.27 -10.94 8.73
C ARG A 380 3.60 -11.50 8.24
N GLY A 381 4.40 -12.08 9.14
CA GLY A 381 5.67 -12.70 8.78
C GLY A 381 5.50 -13.83 7.76
N ARG A 382 4.47 -14.67 7.92
CA ARG A 382 4.16 -15.72 6.93
C ARG A 382 3.67 -15.17 5.60
N ALA A 383 2.80 -14.16 5.62
CA ALA A 383 2.30 -13.55 4.40
C ALA A 383 3.44 -12.97 3.54
N ILE A 384 4.46 -12.38 4.17
CA ILE A 384 5.66 -11.90 3.48
C ILE A 384 6.48 -13.06 2.87
N GLU A 385 6.57 -14.19 3.58
CA GLU A 385 7.36 -15.34 3.11
C GLU A 385 6.70 -16.10 1.96
N HIS A 386 5.38 -16.23 1.97
CA HIS A 386 4.65 -17.10 1.04
C HIS A 386 3.93 -16.33 -0.08
N ASP A 387 3.69 -15.03 0.08
CA ASP A 387 2.84 -14.20 -0.79
C ASP A 387 1.49 -14.86 -1.09
N PRO A 388 0.43 -14.59 -0.29
CA PRO A 388 -0.85 -15.29 -0.41
C PRO A 388 -1.52 -15.13 -1.79
N GLY A 389 -1.07 -14.20 -2.64
CA GLY A 389 -1.64 -13.98 -3.96
C GLY A 389 -3.04 -13.36 -3.96
N ASP A 390 -3.59 -13.11 -2.76
CA ASP A 390 -4.88 -12.48 -2.50
C ASP A 390 -4.87 -11.68 -1.19
N ASP A 391 -5.91 -10.86 -1.01
CA ASP A 391 -6.16 -10.11 0.22
C ASP A 391 -6.26 -11.05 1.43
N LEU A 392 -5.55 -10.71 2.51
CA LEU A 392 -5.53 -11.52 3.72
C LEU A 392 -6.05 -10.73 4.90
N THR A 393 -7.13 -11.20 5.50
CA THR A 393 -7.72 -10.65 6.72
C THR A 393 -7.81 -11.70 7.80
N VAL A 394 -7.42 -11.32 9.02
CA VAL A 394 -7.57 -12.15 10.22
C VAL A 394 -8.08 -11.28 11.36
N VAL A 395 -9.19 -11.68 11.96
CA VAL A 395 -9.79 -11.08 13.15
C VAL A 395 -9.87 -12.13 14.26
N VAL A 396 -9.58 -11.72 15.48
CA VAL A 396 -9.63 -12.53 16.69
C VAL A 396 -10.60 -11.87 17.66
N VAL A 397 -11.52 -12.67 18.20
CA VAL A 397 -12.37 -12.34 19.34
C VAL A 397 -12.08 -13.38 20.42
N SER A 398 -11.47 -12.97 21.52
CA SER A 398 -11.05 -13.88 22.60
C SER A 398 -11.70 -13.49 23.91
N ARG A 399 -12.18 -14.48 24.66
CA ARG A 399 -12.73 -14.31 26.02
C ARG A 399 -11.71 -14.83 27.03
N ASP A 400 -11.39 -14.03 28.03
CA ASP A 400 -10.48 -14.44 29.10
C ASP A 400 -11.09 -15.58 29.94
N ALA A 401 -10.22 -16.39 30.56
CA ALA A 401 -10.58 -17.59 31.32
C ALA A 401 -11.12 -17.31 32.74
#